data_AF-A0A2P2LAU1-F1
#
_entry.id   AF-A0A2P2LAU1-F1
#
_cell.length_a   1.000
_cell.length_b   1.000
_cell.length_c   1.000
_cell.angle_alpha   90.00
_cell.angle_beta   90.00
_cell.angle_gamma   90.00
#
_symmetry.space_group_name_H-M   'P 1'
#
loop_
_entity.id
_entity.type
_entity.pdbx_description
1 polymer ?
#
loop_
_entity_poly.entity_id
_entity_poly.type
_entity_poly.pdbx_seq_one_letter_code
_entity_poly.pdbx_strand_id
1 'polypeptide(L)'
;MEKGHRKECRYNDWCFLCVFQGHVERASQSLHPFSPIDILSRLPNIGGNLGYGRQEDAHEFMRFAIDTMQSVCLHEFGGEKAVDPASQETTLIQHIFGGHLQSQVICTKCDRVSDQLENMLDLTVEIHGDAASLEECLNQFTAKEWLQGENMYKCEGYG
;
A
#
# COMPACT_ATOMS: atom_id res chain seq x y z
N MET A 1 19.39 -15.73 -6.12
CA MET A 1 18.77 -14.80 -5.15
C MET A 1 19.60 -14.83 -3.87
N GLU A 2 20.77 -14.17 -3.83
CA GLU A 2 21.80 -14.51 -2.81
C GLU A 2 22.09 -13.47 -1.73
N LYS A 3 21.43 -12.31 -1.75
CA LYS A 3 21.62 -11.30 -0.69
C LYS A 3 20.27 -10.78 -0.23
N GLY A 4 19.79 -11.29 0.90
CA GLY A 4 18.61 -10.75 1.58
C GLY A 4 18.93 -9.39 2.22
N HIS A 5 17.91 -8.54 2.35
CA HIS A 5 17.99 -7.17 2.85
C HIS A 5 18.86 -7.04 4.11
N ARG A 6 18.73 -7.96 5.07
CA ARG A 6 19.50 -7.95 6.33
C ARG A 6 21.03 -7.84 6.16
N LYS A 7 21.61 -8.36 5.06
CA LYS A 7 23.07 -8.31 4.82
C LYS A 7 23.55 -6.97 4.27
N GLU A 8 22.66 -6.24 3.60
CA GLU A 8 22.98 -4.99 2.91
C GLU A 8 22.31 -3.78 3.57
N CYS A 9 21.48 -4.02 4.58
CA CYS A 9 20.73 -3.01 5.30
C CYS A 9 21.67 -1.98 5.93
N ARG A 10 21.39 -0.71 5.66
CA ARG A 10 22.13 0.45 6.19
C ARG A 10 21.36 1.20 7.28
N TYR A 11 20.24 0.66 7.74
CA TYR A 11 19.54 1.21 8.90
C TYR A 11 20.37 0.95 10.15
N ASN A 12 20.71 2.02 10.88
CA ASN A 12 21.52 1.93 12.09
C ASN A 12 20.71 1.49 13.33
N ASP A 13 19.39 1.66 13.29
CA ASP A 13 18.47 1.31 14.37
C ASP A 13 17.66 0.04 14.04
N TRP A 14 16.35 0.07 14.29
CA TRP A 14 15.44 -1.03 14.03
C TRP A 14 14.85 -0.92 12.62
N CYS A 15 15.04 -1.97 11.81
CA CYS A 15 14.49 -2.06 10.46
C CYS A 15 13.42 -3.14 10.39
N PHE A 16 12.19 -2.75 10.06
CA PHE A 16 11.08 -3.68 9.94
C PHE A 16 11.33 -4.75 8.87
N LEU A 17 11.87 -4.39 7.70
CA LEU A 17 12.15 -5.35 6.62
C LEU A 17 13.18 -6.42 7.03
N CYS A 18 14.18 -6.07 7.84
CA CYS A 18 15.12 -7.03 8.43
C CYS A 18 14.42 -8.02 9.37
N VAL A 19 13.55 -7.51 10.25
CA VAL A 19 12.80 -8.32 11.21
C VAL A 19 11.82 -9.22 10.48
N PHE A 20 11.10 -8.69 9.49
CA PHE A 20 10.14 -9.43 8.68
C PHE A 20 10.83 -10.53 7.86
N GLN A 21 11.98 -10.23 7.23
CA GLN A 21 12.79 -11.25 6.55
C GLN A 21 13.15 -12.40 7.50
N GLY A 22 13.67 -12.10 8.69
CA GLY A 22 14.01 -13.11 9.69
C GLY A 22 12.79 -13.90 10.19
N HIS A 23 11.63 -13.23 10.32
CA HIS A 23 10.37 -13.87 10.68
C HIS A 23 9.94 -14.89 9.61
N VAL A 24 9.97 -14.51 8.33
CA VAL A 24 9.61 -15.39 7.20
C VAL A 24 10.59 -16.57 7.08
N GLU A 25 11.90 -16.32 7.20
CA GLU A 25 12.93 -17.36 7.22
C GLU A 25 12.64 -18.38 8.34
N ARG A 26 12.38 -17.91 9.56
CA ARG A 26 12.03 -18.78 10.69
C ARG A 26 10.70 -19.52 10.45
N ALA A 27 9.68 -18.84 9.93
CA ALA A 27 8.38 -19.44 9.63
C ALA A 27 8.51 -20.59 8.62
N SER A 28 9.34 -20.43 7.59
CA SER A 28 9.58 -21.47 6.57
C SER A 28 10.28 -22.72 7.09
N GLN A 29 10.98 -22.62 8.23
CA GLN A 29 11.79 -23.71 8.78
C GLN A 29 11.19 -24.32 10.06
N SER A 30 10.24 -23.63 10.69
CA SER A 30 9.69 -24.04 11.98
C SER A 30 8.51 -24.99 11.81
N LEU A 31 8.54 -26.12 12.52
CA LEU A 31 7.42 -27.06 12.61
C LEU A 31 6.41 -26.71 13.73
N HIS A 32 6.76 -25.73 14.58
CA HIS A 32 5.97 -25.35 15.74
C HIS A 32 5.66 -23.85 15.75
N PRO A 33 4.51 -23.45 16.30
CA PRO A 33 4.18 -22.04 16.50
C PRO A 33 5.25 -21.31 17.33
N PHE A 34 5.49 -20.05 17.02
CA PHE A 34 6.38 -19.19 17.78
C PHE A 34 5.86 -17.75 17.85
N SER A 35 6.28 -17.02 18.87
CA SER A 35 5.86 -15.63 19.09
C SER A 35 6.60 -14.66 18.16
N PRO A 36 5.90 -13.76 17.45
CA PRO A 36 6.50 -12.70 16.63
C PRO A 36 6.90 -11.47 17.48
N ILE A 37 7.58 -11.70 18.61
CA ILE A 37 7.83 -10.66 19.62
C ILE A 37 8.63 -9.46 19.10
N ASP A 38 9.54 -9.68 18.13
CA ASP A 38 10.35 -8.63 17.53
C ASP A 38 9.53 -7.65 16.67
N ILE A 39 8.38 -8.10 16.15
CA ILE A 39 7.39 -7.26 15.47
C ILE A 39 6.47 -6.61 16.51
N LEU A 40 5.92 -7.43 17.42
CA LEU A 40 4.94 -6.97 18.42
C LEU A 40 5.47 -5.87 19.34
N SER A 41 6.73 -5.97 19.76
CA SER A 41 7.38 -4.97 20.63
C SER A 41 7.60 -3.61 19.97
N ARG A 42 7.46 -3.53 18.64
CA ARG A 42 7.69 -2.33 17.83
C ARG A 42 6.53 -2.01 16.90
N LEU A 43 5.31 -2.52 17.17
CA LEU A 43 4.10 -2.18 16.40
C LEU A 43 3.90 -0.67 16.20
N PRO A 44 4.11 0.19 17.21
CA PRO A 44 3.98 1.64 17.02
C PRO A 44 4.95 2.24 15.98
N ASN A 45 6.06 1.56 15.69
CA ASN A 45 7.04 2.00 14.68
C ASN A 45 6.65 1.58 13.25
N ILE A 46 5.68 0.67 13.10
CA ILE A 46 5.14 0.22 11.80
C ILE A 46 3.91 1.08 11.48
N GLY A 47 3.02 1.26 12.47
CA GLY A 47 1.84 2.11 12.37
C GLY A 47 1.56 2.78 13.71
N GLY A 48 1.49 4.11 13.73
CA GLY A 48 1.45 4.91 14.97
C GLY A 48 0.24 4.64 15.86
N ASN A 49 -0.84 4.09 15.30
CA ASN A 49 -2.05 3.77 16.04
C ASN A 49 -2.09 2.31 16.53
N LEU A 50 -1.18 1.43 16.12
CA LEU A 50 -1.25 0.01 16.45
C LEU A 50 -0.74 -0.25 17.88
N GLY A 51 -1.55 -0.98 18.67
CA GLY A 51 -1.27 -1.26 20.07
C GLY A 51 -1.17 -2.75 20.37
N TYR A 52 -0.22 -3.11 21.24
CA TYR A 52 -0.15 -4.48 21.77
C TYR A 52 -1.28 -4.73 22.78
N GLY A 53 -1.91 -5.90 22.70
CA GLY A 53 -2.90 -6.36 23.69
C GLY A 53 -4.35 -5.95 23.43
N ARG A 54 -4.67 -5.44 22.24
CA ARG A 54 -6.05 -5.19 21.79
C ARG A 54 -6.27 -5.69 20.37
N GLN A 55 -7.54 -5.77 19.95
CA GLN A 55 -7.90 -6.07 18.56
C GLN A 55 -7.62 -4.84 17.69
N GLU A 56 -7.12 -5.09 16.47
CA GLU A 56 -6.78 -4.09 15.46
C GLU A 56 -7.28 -4.57 14.09
N ASP A 57 -7.36 -3.66 13.12
CA ASP A 57 -7.69 -4.00 11.74
C ASP A 57 -6.49 -4.64 11.03
N ALA A 58 -6.68 -5.83 10.45
CA ALA A 58 -5.65 -6.56 9.74
C ALA A 58 -5.23 -5.89 8.41
N HIS A 59 -6.18 -5.23 7.73
CA HIS A 59 -5.90 -4.46 6.51
C HIS A 59 -5.06 -3.22 6.83
N GLU A 60 -5.40 -2.51 7.92
CA GLU A 60 -4.60 -1.38 8.39
C GLU A 60 -3.16 -1.83 8.75
N PHE A 61 -3.01 -2.95 9.47
CA PHE A 61 -1.69 -3.52 9.74
C PHE A 61 -0.91 -3.87 8.46
N MET A 62 -1.58 -4.48 7.48
CA MET A 62 -0.96 -4.84 6.20
C MET A 62 -0.46 -3.60 5.45
N ARG A 63 -1.27 -2.54 5.37
CA ARG A 63 -0.88 -1.28 4.72
C ARG A 63 0.33 -0.67 5.39
N PHE A 64 0.30 -0.52 6.71
CA PHE A 64 1.44 0.00 7.47
C PHE A 64 2.72 -0.85 7.29
N ALA A 65 2.59 -2.18 7.25
CA ALA A 65 3.72 -3.06 7.03
C ALA A 65 4.33 -2.87 5.63
N ILE A 66 3.50 -2.81 4.58
CA ILE A 66 3.93 -2.59 3.21
C ILE A 66 4.58 -1.20 3.05
N ASP A 67 3.93 -0.16 3.56
CA ASP A 67 4.43 1.23 3.52
C ASP A 67 5.77 1.34 4.24
N THR A 68 5.90 0.74 5.43
CA THR A 68 7.17 0.73 6.18
C THR A 68 8.28 0.05 5.38
N MET A 69 7.99 -1.08 4.72
CA MET A 69 8.99 -1.75 3.87
C MET A 69 9.36 -0.90 2.65
N GLN A 70 8.39 -0.20 2.05
CA GLN A 70 8.63 0.72 0.94
C GLN A 70 9.55 1.87 1.36
N SER A 71 9.26 2.53 2.49
CA SER A 71 10.10 3.60 3.02
C SER A 71 11.51 3.10 3.36
N VAL A 72 11.65 1.85 3.84
CA VAL A 72 12.97 1.23 4.07
C VAL A 72 13.76 1.06 2.76
N CYS A 73 13.11 0.62 1.68
CA CYS A 73 13.75 0.50 0.36
C CYS A 73 14.24 1.86 -0.17
N LEU A 74 13.53 2.95 0.14
CA LEU A 74 13.87 4.30 -0.34
C LEU A 74 14.86 5.03 0.57
N HIS A 75 15.03 4.58 1.82
CA HIS A 75 15.84 5.27 2.82
C HIS A 75 17.30 5.48 2.38
N GLU A 76 17.91 4.49 1.74
CA GLU A 76 19.31 4.61 1.28
C GLU A 76 19.51 5.64 0.15
N PHE A 77 18.42 6.06 -0.50
CA PHE A 77 18.39 7.07 -1.54
C PHE A 77 17.91 8.44 -1.03
N GLY A 78 17.82 8.64 0.29
CA GLY A 78 17.38 9.88 0.91
C GLY A 78 15.89 9.94 1.25
N GLY A 79 15.16 8.84 1.08
CA GLY A 79 13.74 8.71 1.40
C GLY A 79 12.79 9.24 0.32
N GLU A 80 11.49 9.05 0.54
CA GLU A 80 10.42 9.33 -0.45
C GLU A 80 10.44 10.76 -1.03
N LYS A 81 10.86 11.76 -0.24
CA LYS A 81 10.90 13.15 -0.74
C LYS A 81 12.10 13.44 -1.65
N ALA A 82 13.14 12.61 -1.59
CA ALA A 82 14.37 12.79 -2.36
C ALA A 82 14.39 11.97 -3.66
N VAL A 83 13.57 10.93 -3.74
CA VAL A 83 13.49 10.03 -4.89
C VAL A 83 12.31 10.44 -5.76
N ASP A 84 12.52 10.58 -7.07
CA ASP A 84 11.43 10.92 -8.00
C ASP A 84 10.40 9.77 -8.10
N PRO A 85 9.12 10.07 -8.43
CA PRO A 85 8.07 9.05 -8.44
C PRO A 85 8.36 7.82 -9.30
N ALA A 86 8.96 7.98 -10.48
CA ALA A 86 9.26 6.86 -11.36
C ALA A 86 10.32 5.93 -10.73
N SER A 87 11.32 6.50 -10.07
CA SER A 87 12.30 5.71 -9.32
C SER A 87 11.68 5.04 -8.09
N GLN A 88 10.72 5.66 -7.42
CA GLN A 88 10.04 5.05 -6.27
C GLN A 88 9.28 3.76 -6.65
N GLU A 89 8.80 3.65 -7.87
CA GLU A 89 8.09 2.48 -8.42
C GLU A 89 9.02 1.29 -8.75
N THR A 90 10.34 1.47 -8.66
CA THR A 90 11.34 0.42 -8.96
C THR A 90 11.78 -0.41 -7.75
N THR A 91 11.19 -0.17 -6.57
CA THR A 91 11.54 -0.93 -5.37
C THR A 91 11.00 -2.37 -5.44
N LEU A 92 11.56 -3.25 -4.61
CA LEU A 92 11.05 -4.61 -4.44
C LEU A 92 9.55 -4.62 -4.06
N ILE A 93 9.12 -3.68 -3.21
CA ILE A 93 7.74 -3.62 -2.74
C ILE A 93 6.79 -3.25 -3.87
N GLN A 94 7.16 -2.28 -4.71
CA GLN A 94 6.39 -1.89 -5.87
C GLN A 94 6.36 -2.98 -6.95
N HIS A 95 7.45 -3.75 -7.11
CA HIS A 95 7.43 -4.90 -8.01
C HIS A 95 6.53 -6.05 -7.56
N ILE A 96 6.24 -6.18 -6.26
CA ILE A 96 5.39 -7.26 -5.72
C ILE A 96 3.93 -6.80 -5.58
N PHE A 97 3.71 -5.61 -5.04
CA PHE A 97 2.39 -5.09 -4.65
C PHE A 97 1.92 -3.91 -5.51
N GLY A 98 2.84 -3.27 -6.23
CA GLY A 98 2.56 -2.05 -7.00
C GLY A 98 1.67 -2.30 -8.21
N GLY A 99 0.83 -1.31 -8.48
CA GLY A 99 0.00 -1.21 -9.67
C GLY A 99 -0.50 0.22 -9.86
N HIS A 100 -1.25 0.46 -10.92
CA HIS A 100 -1.79 1.79 -11.20
C HIS A 100 -3.31 1.77 -11.36
N LEU A 101 -3.97 2.76 -10.77
CA LEU A 101 -5.36 3.11 -11.02
C LEU A 101 -5.41 4.34 -11.92
N GLN A 102 -6.30 4.32 -12.91
CA GLN A 102 -6.59 5.48 -13.74
C GLN A 102 -7.98 6.01 -13.41
N SER A 103 -8.01 7.15 -12.73
CA SER A 103 -9.24 7.90 -12.47
C SER A 103 -9.54 8.79 -13.68
N GLN A 104 -10.66 8.54 -14.36
CA GLN A 104 -11.09 9.31 -15.52
C GLN A 104 -12.34 10.13 -15.21
N VAL A 105 -12.26 11.45 -15.40
CA VAL A 105 -13.38 12.37 -15.26
C VAL A 105 -13.74 13.00 -16.60
N ILE A 106 -15.02 12.91 -16.99
CA ILE A 106 -15.55 13.52 -18.21
C ILE A 106 -16.51 14.64 -17.82
N CYS A 107 -16.19 15.87 -18.21
CA CYS A 107 -17.07 17.01 -17.96
C CYS A 107 -18.26 17.00 -18.92
N THR A 108 -19.48 16.92 -18.41
CA THR A 108 -20.72 16.90 -19.22
C THR A 108 -21.08 18.22 -19.89
N LYS A 109 -20.42 19.32 -19.52
CA LYS A 109 -20.68 20.65 -20.11
C LYS A 109 -19.80 20.94 -21.32
N CYS A 110 -18.61 20.33 -21.39
CA CYS A 110 -17.59 20.68 -22.38
C CYS A 110 -16.81 19.49 -22.94
N ASP A 111 -17.21 18.29 -22.57
CA ASP A 111 -16.67 17.00 -23.03
C ASP A 111 -15.15 16.83 -22.80
N ARG A 112 -14.55 17.67 -21.95
CA ARG A 112 -13.15 17.53 -21.56
C ARG A 112 -12.98 16.27 -20.70
N VAL A 113 -12.03 15.43 -21.13
CA VAL A 113 -11.56 14.26 -20.37
C VAL A 113 -10.34 14.68 -19.54
N SER A 114 -10.33 14.28 -18.27
CA SER A 114 -9.23 14.45 -17.34
C SER A 114 -8.87 13.08 -16.78
N ASP A 115 -7.65 12.62 -17.08
CA ASP A 115 -7.11 11.35 -16.57
C ASP A 115 -6.08 11.64 -15.48
N GLN A 116 -6.18 10.92 -14.35
CA GLN A 116 -5.21 10.93 -13.28
C GLN A 116 -4.75 9.49 -13.03
N LEU A 117 -3.44 9.25 -13.15
CA LEU A 117 -2.83 7.97 -12.83
C LEU A 117 -2.33 8.00 -11.38
N GLU A 118 -2.76 7.05 -10.58
CA GLU A 118 -2.42 6.93 -9.17
C GLU A 118 -1.74 5.58 -8.93
N ASN A 119 -0.63 5.61 -8.21
CA ASN A 119 0.03 4.38 -7.78
C ASN A 119 -0.76 3.75 -6.63
N MET A 120 -0.91 2.42 -6.65
CA MET A 120 -1.60 1.64 -5.62
C MET A 120 -0.71 0.49 -5.14
N LEU A 121 -0.84 0.15 -3.85
CA LEU A 121 -0.22 -1.04 -3.24
C LEU A 121 -1.26 -2.05 -2.75
N ASP A 122 -2.53 -1.64 -2.73
CA ASP A 122 -3.69 -2.45 -2.42
C ASP A 122 -4.92 -1.94 -3.17
N LEU A 123 -5.91 -2.82 -3.36
CA LEU A 123 -7.19 -2.48 -3.96
C LEU A 123 -8.30 -2.77 -2.95
N THR A 124 -8.93 -1.71 -2.44
CA THR A 124 -10.08 -1.83 -1.54
C THR A 124 -11.35 -1.89 -2.39
N VAL A 125 -11.99 -3.06 -2.43
CA VAL A 125 -13.20 -3.31 -3.23
C VAL A 125 -14.40 -3.40 -2.28
N GLU A 126 -15.43 -2.61 -2.53
CA GLU A 126 -16.67 -2.66 -1.76
C GLU A 126 -17.47 -3.93 -2.09
N ILE A 127 -18.00 -4.59 -1.06
CA ILE A 127 -18.91 -5.72 -1.21
C ILE A 127 -20.33 -5.19 -1.09
N HIS A 128 -20.97 -4.95 -2.23
CA HIS A 128 -22.38 -4.61 -2.26
C HIS A 128 -23.23 -5.82 -1.86
N GLY A 129 -24.34 -5.60 -1.15
CA GLY A 129 -25.10 -6.66 -0.48
C GLY A 129 -25.74 -7.68 -1.42
N ASP A 130 -25.83 -7.38 -2.71
CA ASP A 130 -26.33 -8.24 -3.79
C ASP A 130 -25.22 -8.90 -4.62
N ALA A 131 -23.95 -8.53 -4.41
CA ALA A 131 -22.84 -9.07 -5.18
C ALA A 131 -22.62 -10.56 -4.88
N ALA A 132 -22.64 -11.37 -5.93
CA ALA A 132 -22.49 -12.83 -5.84
C ALA A 132 -21.05 -13.30 -6.08
N SER A 133 -20.15 -12.42 -6.52
CA SER A 133 -18.77 -12.77 -6.85
C SER A 133 -17.80 -11.58 -6.75
N LEU A 134 -16.50 -11.87 -6.61
CA LEU A 134 -15.45 -10.85 -6.67
C LEU A 134 -15.43 -10.10 -8.02
N GLU A 135 -15.72 -10.80 -9.11
CA GLU A 135 -15.77 -10.20 -10.45
C GLU A 135 -16.86 -9.13 -10.52
N GLU A 136 -18.02 -9.38 -9.91
CA GLU A 136 -19.10 -8.40 -9.81
C GLU A 136 -18.68 -7.18 -8.99
N CYS A 137 -18.05 -7.37 -7.84
CA CYS A 137 -17.53 -6.24 -7.05
C CYS A 137 -16.47 -5.44 -7.82
N LEU A 138 -15.59 -6.09 -8.58
CA LEU A 138 -14.59 -5.43 -9.43
C LEU A 138 -15.23 -4.67 -10.61
N ASN A 139 -16.28 -5.22 -11.21
CA ASN A 139 -17.07 -4.54 -12.23
C ASN A 139 -17.75 -3.29 -11.67
N GLN A 140 -18.25 -3.36 -10.43
CA GLN A 140 -18.84 -2.22 -9.73
C GLN A 140 -17.77 -1.18 -9.37
N PHE A 141 -16.59 -1.61 -8.89
CA PHE A 141 -15.46 -0.73 -8.57
C PHE A 141 -15.02 0.13 -9.78
N THR A 142 -15.13 -0.41 -11.00
CA THR A 142 -14.76 0.30 -12.24
C THR A 142 -15.97 0.90 -12.97
N ALA A 143 -17.16 0.86 -12.36
CA ALA A 143 -18.37 1.39 -12.96
C ALA A 143 -18.30 2.92 -13.07
N LYS A 144 -18.97 3.46 -14.08
CA LYS A 144 -19.08 4.91 -14.25
C LYS A 144 -20.04 5.48 -13.23
N GLU A 145 -19.60 6.49 -12.51
CA GLU A 145 -20.41 7.21 -11.53
C GLU A 145 -20.66 8.67 -11.96
N TRP A 146 -21.81 9.21 -11.56
CA TRP A 146 -22.16 10.61 -11.79
C TRP A 146 -21.77 11.45 -10.59
N LEU A 147 -20.78 12.32 -10.75
CA LEU A 147 -20.39 13.30 -9.74
C LEU A 147 -21.40 14.45 -9.67
N GLN A 148 -22.14 14.55 -8.56
CA GLN A 148 -23.21 15.53 -8.34
C GLN A 148 -23.15 16.10 -6.91
N GLY A 149 -23.82 17.24 -6.68
CA GLY A 149 -23.92 17.85 -5.35
C GLY A 149 -22.57 18.28 -4.78
N GLU A 150 -22.25 17.83 -3.56
CA GLU A 150 -20.99 18.17 -2.87
C GLU A 150 -19.76 17.51 -3.51
N ASN A 151 -19.94 16.45 -4.31
CA ASN A 151 -18.87 15.71 -4.97
C ASN A 151 -18.58 16.22 -6.41
N MET A 152 -19.10 17.38 -6.79
CA MET A 152 -18.90 17.91 -8.15
C MET A 152 -17.43 18.22 -8.44
N TYR A 153 -16.95 17.70 -9.56
CA TYR A 153 -15.62 18.01 -10.07
C TYR A 153 -15.51 19.45 -10.56
N LYS A 154 -14.47 20.17 -10.12
CA LYS A 154 -14.18 21.52 -10.60
C LYS A 154 -13.40 21.44 -11.93
N CYS A 155 -14.12 21.57 -13.03
CA CYS A 155 -13.51 21.59 -14.37
C CYS A 155 -12.74 22.90 -14.60
N GLU A 156 -11.43 22.83 -14.82
CA GLU A 156 -10.57 24.00 -15.10
C GLU A 156 -10.93 24.74 -16.40
N GLY A 157 -11.76 24.14 -17.27
CA GLY A 157 -12.22 24.75 -18.52
C GLY A 157 -13.34 25.79 -18.36
N TYR A 158 -13.95 25.90 -17.17
CA TYR A 158 -14.97 26.91 -16.85
C TYR A 158 -14.57 27.62 -15.55
N GLY A 159 -14.27 28.92 -15.65
CA GLY A 159 -14.10 29.79 -14.48
C GLY A 159 -15.39 29.96 -13.70
#